data_AF-A0AAE1THP6-F1
#
_entry.id   AF-A0AAE1THP6-F1
#
_cell.length_a   1.000
_cell.length_b   1.000
_cell.length_c   1.000
_cell.angle_alpha   90.00
_cell.angle_beta   90.00
_cell.angle_gamma   90.00
#
_symmetry.space_group_name_H-M   'P 1'
#
loop_
_entity.id
_entity.type
_entity.pdbx_description
1 polymer ?
#
loop_
_entity_poly.entity_id
_entity_poly.type
_entity_poly.pdbx_seq_one_letter_code
_entity_poly.pdbx_strand_id
1 'polypeptide(L)'
;MAERFAFYGLSGNLVSYLTDVLEETTAEAAKNVNTWVGVSFVFPLLGAFISDSYLGCFNTIIVSSIIYFLGMVLLTLSVSVIGMQSRKLVFFIALYILAVGEGGHKPSVQTFAADQFEETSPQERMAKNSFFN
;
A
#
# COMPACT_ATOMS: atom_id res chain seq x y z
N MET A 1 -8.62 -5.11 -4.07
CA MET A 1 -9.81 -4.50 -3.41
C MET A 1 -9.61 -4.35 -1.92
N ALA A 2 -9.23 -5.41 -1.18
CA ALA A 2 -9.01 -5.32 0.27
C ALA A 2 -7.91 -4.32 0.67
N GLU A 3 -6.78 -4.30 -0.05
CA GLU A 3 -5.69 -3.34 0.19
C GLU A 3 -6.16 -1.89 0.04
N ARG A 4 -6.82 -1.53 -1.08
CA ARG A 4 -7.38 -0.17 -1.26
C ARG A 4 -8.32 0.23 -0.13
N PHE A 5 -9.21 -0.66 0.29
CA PHE A 5 -10.15 -0.38 1.39
C PHE A 5 -9.41 -0.10 2.70
N ALA A 6 -8.41 -0.93 3.05
CA ALA A 6 -7.59 -0.74 4.24
C ALA A 6 -6.79 0.57 4.17
N PHE A 7 -6.20 0.90 3.01
CA PHE A 7 -5.45 2.13 2.82
C PHE A 7 -6.31 3.37 3.04
N TYR A 8 -7.50 3.44 2.41
CA TYR A 8 -8.38 4.60 2.58
C TYR A 8 -8.95 4.70 4.00
N GLY A 9 -9.29 3.57 4.62
CA GLY A 9 -9.72 3.53 6.01
C GLY A 9 -8.64 4.04 6.98
N LEU A 10 -7.38 3.66 6.75
CA LEU A 10 -6.24 4.14 7.52
C LEU A 10 -6.00 5.63 7.27
N SER A 11 -5.84 6.03 6.00
CA SER A 11 -5.55 7.40 5.60
C SER A 11 -6.59 8.39 6.12
N GLY A 12 -7.88 8.03 6.08
CA GLY A 12 -8.97 8.88 6.55
C GLY A 12 -8.97 9.14 8.06
N ASN A 13 -8.40 8.23 8.87
CA ASN A 13 -8.38 8.34 10.33
C ASN A 13 -7.00 8.66 10.91
N LEU A 14 -5.95 8.68 10.07
CA LEU A 14 -4.57 8.75 10.53
C LEU A 14 -4.26 10.05 11.28
N VAL A 15 -4.73 11.20 10.78
CA VAL A 15 -4.51 12.50 11.45
C VAL A 15 -5.11 12.49 12.85
N SER A 16 -6.37 12.05 13.00
CA SER A 16 -7.04 11.96 14.30
C SER A 16 -6.30 11.04 15.27
N TYR A 17 -5.80 9.90 14.79
CA TYR A 17 -5.03 9.01 15.65
C TYR A 17 -3.71 9.65 16.13
N LEU A 18 -2.98 10.32 15.23
CA LEU A 18 -1.73 10.98 15.58
C LEU A 18 -1.94 12.14 16.57
N THR A 19 -3.03 12.90 16.44
CA THR A 19 -3.33 14.01 17.35
C THR A 19 -3.89 13.53 18.68
N ASP A 20 -4.88 12.63 18.66
CA ASP A 20 -5.70 12.34 19.83
C ASP A 20 -5.09 11.23 20.71
N VAL A 21 -4.31 10.32 20.11
CA VAL A 21 -3.72 9.17 20.81
C VAL A 21 -2.21 9.28 20.96
N LEU A 22 -1.50 9.77 19.94
CA LEU A 22 -0.05 9.96 20.00
C LEU A 22 0.36 11.37 20.44
N GLU A 23 -0.62 12.22 20.76
CA GLU A 23 -0.43 13.59 21.29
C GLU A 23 0.48 14.46 20.41
N GLU A 24 0.48 14.23 19.09
CA GLU A 24 1.17 15.10 18.15
C GLU A 24 0.41 16.41 17.96
N THR A 25 1.15 17.50 17.74
CA THR A 25 0.52 18.75 17.28
C THR A 25 -0.11 18.53 15.91
N THR A 26 -1.19 19.25 15.59
CA THR A 26 -1.86 19.15 14.28
C THR A 26 -0.91 19.36 13.11
N ALA A 27 0.08 20.26 13.26
CA ALA A 27 1.09 20.51 12.23
C ALA A 27 2.05 19.32 12.04
N GLU A 28 2.51 18.70 13.14
CA GLU A 28 3.38 17.52 13.10
C GLU A 28 2.64 16.31 12.51
N ALA A 29 1.41 16.07 12.95
CA ALA A 29 0.55 15.01 12.43
C ALA A 29 0.31 15.16 10.93
N ALA A 30 -0.07 16.35 10.46
CA ALA A 30 -0.28 16.62 9.04
C ALA A 30 0.99 16.41 8.21
N LYS A 31 2.15 16.84 8.72
CA LYS A 31 3.45 16.60 8.08
C LYS A 31 3.76 15.11 7.96
N ASN A 32 3.54 14.33 9.03
CA ASN A 32 3.77 12.89 9.05
C ASN A 32 2.83 12.16 8.08
N VAL A 33 1.54 12.51 8.05
CA VAL A 33 0.57 11.94 7.09
C VAL A 33 0.97 12.28 5.66
N ASN A 34 1.28 13.55 5.36
CA ASN A 34 1.69 13.96 4.01
C ASN A 34 2.97 13.26 3.56
N THR A 35 3.92 13.06 4.48
CA THR A 35 5.15 12.31 4.20
C THR A 35 4.84 10.85 3.88
N TRP A 36 4.01 10.18 4.68
CA TRP A 36 3.60 8.80 4.43
C TRP A 36 2.84 8.65 3.11
N VAL A 37 1.93 9.57 2.80
CA VAL A 37 1.22 9.62 1.51
C VAL A 37 2.21 9.77 0.36
N GLY A 38 3.16 10.71 0.46
CA GLY A 38 4.20 10.93 -0.55
C GLY A 38 5.05 9.67 -0.77
N VAL A 39 5.48 9.02 0.30
CA VAL A 39 6.22 7.75 0.26
C VAL A 39 5.38 6.67 -0.45
N SER A 40 4.09 6.55 -0.12
CA SER A 40 3.17 5.58 -0.72
C SER A 40 2.92 5.82 -2.22
N PHE A 41 3.19 7.03 -2.72
CA PHE A 41 3.16 7.34 -4.16
C PHE A 41 4.49 7.10 -4.87
N VAL A 42 5.62 7.15 -4.16
CA VAL A 42 6.95 6.88 -4.72
C VAL A 42 7.23 5.38 -4.80
N PHE A 43 6.84 4.61 -3.78
CA PHE A 43 7.09 3.17 -3.70
C PHE A 43 6.53 2.35 -4.89
N PRO A 44 5.39 2.71 -5.51
CA PRO A 44 4.94 2.08 -6.75
C PRO A 44 5.95 2.11 -7.90
N LEU A 45 6.76 3.17 -8.02
CA LEU A 45 7.80 3.24 -9.05
C LEU A 45 8.88 2.17 -8.81
N LEU A 46 9.28 1.98 -7.55
CA LEU A 46 10.23 0.95 -7.15
C LEU A 46 9.62 -0.45 -7.30
N GLY A 47 8.37 -0.63 -6.89
CA GLY A 47 7.64 -1.89 -7.02
C GLY A 47 7.48 -2.32 -8.46
N ALA A 48 7.16 -1.39 -9.37
CA ALA A 48 7.08 -1.63 -10.80
C ALA A 48 8.44 -2.09 -11.36
N PHE A 49 9.51 -1.35 -11.06
CA PHE A 49 10.86 -1.72 -11.51
C PHE A 49 11.26 -3.13 -11.08
N ILE A 50 10.97 -3.51 -9.83
CA ILE A 50 11.27 -4.86 -9.30
C ILE A 50 10.41 -5.93 -9.99
N SER A 51 9.12 -5.64 -10.20
CA SER A 51 8.21 -6.55 -10.90
C SER A 51 8.70 -6.83 -12.32
N ASP A 52 9.01 -5.78 -13.07
CA ASP A 52 9.35 -5.88 -14.48
C ASP A 52 10.75 -6.49 -14.71
N SER A 53 11.69 -6.24 -13.80
CA SER A 53 13.09 -6.65 -13.98
C SER A 53 13.41 -8.03 -13.40
N TYR A 54 12.73 -8.47 -12.34
CA TYR A 54 13.19 -9.63 -11.56
C TYR A 54 12.09 -10.65 -11.21
N LEU A 55 10.95 -10.20 -10.69
CA LEU A 55 9.99 -11.11 -10.04
C LEU A 55 8.82 -11.53 -10.94
N GLY A 56 8.46 -10.70 -11.93
CA GLY A 56 7.20 -10.79 -12.65
C GLY A 56 6.00 -10.33 -11.81
N CYS A 57 4.89 -10.02 -12.50
CA CYS A 57 3.70 -9.41 -11.87
C CYS A 57 3.10 -10.30 -10.78
N PHE A 58 2.91 -11.60 -11.03
CA PHE A 58 2.26 -12.51 -10.10
C PHE A 58 3.03 -12.67 -8.76
N ASN A 59 4.34 -12.91 -8.82
CA ASN A 59 5.15 -13.06 -7.62
C ASN A 59 5.23 -11.74 -6.84
N THR A 60 5.32 -10.60 -7.54
CA THR A 60 5.30 -9.29 -6.89
C THR A 60 4.00 -9.07 -6.15
N ILE A 61 2.84 -9.42 -6.74
CA ILE A 61 1.54 -9.34 -6.06
C ILE A 61 1.52 -10.19 -4.79
N ILE A 62 2.01 -11.43 -4.83
CA ILE A 62 2.04 -12.31 -3.64
C ILE A 62 2.93 -11.73 -2.55
N VAL A 63 4.18 -11.37 -2.87
CA VAL A 63 5.14 -10.82 -1.90
C VAL A 63 4.60 -9.54 -1.27
N SER A 64 4.09 -8.62 -2.09
CA SER A 64 3.47 -7.39 -1.62
C SER A 64 2.23 -7.63 -0.77
N SER A 65 1.41 -8.65 -1.09
CA SER A 65 0.25 -9.01 -0.26
C SER A 65 0.68 -9.45 1.14
N ILE A 66 1.75 -10.25 1.23
CA ILE A 66 2.30 -10.71 2.50
C ILE A 66 2.85 -9.53 3.30
N ILE A 67 3.64 -8.66 2.66
CA ILE A 67 4.21 -7.46 3.31
C ILE A 67 3.08 -6.55 3.82
N TYR A 68 2.06 -6.30 3.00
CA TYR A 68 0.92 -5.47 3.38
C TYR A 68 0.15 -6.07 4.56
N PHE A 69 -0.12 -7.37 4.53
CA PHE A 69 -0.79 -8.07 5.62
C PHE A 69 0.02 -8.01 6.93
N LEU A 70 1.33 -8.24 6.87
CA LEU A 70 2.22 -8.11 8.05
C LEU A 70 2.24 -6.68 8.59
N GLY A 71 2.24 -5.68 7.70
CA GLY A 71 2.12 -4.27 8.07
C GLY A 71 0.81 -3.99 8.82
N MET A 72 -0.32 -4.49 8.32
CA MET A 72 -1.62 -4.36 9.01
C MET A 72 -1.61 -5.03 10.39
N VAL A 73 -1.10 -6.26 10.49
CA VAL A 73 -1.00 -6.98 11.76
C VAL A 73 -0.14 -6.19 12.76
N LEU A 74 1.03 -5.72 12.33
CA LEU A 74 1.92 -4.94 13.19
C LEU A 74 1.29 -3.61 13.61
N LEU A 75 0.57 -2.95 12.70
CA LEU A 75 -0.16 -1.72 12.99
C LEU A 75 -1.23 -1.97 14.07
N THR A 76 -2.06 -3.02 13.92
CA THR A 76 -3.05 -3.41 14.92
C THR A 76 -2.40 -3.73 16.27
N LEU A 77 -1.32 -4.53 16.28
CA LEU A 77 -0.60 -4.87 17.51
C LEU A 77 -0.01 -3.63 18.20
N SER A 78 0.47 -2.65 17.43
CA SER A 78 1.02 -1.40 17.98
C SER A 78 -0.02 -0.62 18.78
N VAL A 79 -1.28 -0.62 18.34
CA VAL A 79 -2.39 0.06 19.02
C VAL A 79 -2.92 -0.78 20.20
N SER A 80 -3.03 -2.10 20.03
CA SER A 80 -3.71 -2.97 20.99
C SER A 80 -2.83 -3.45 22.16
N VAL A 81 -1.55 -3.74 21.91
CA VAL A 81 -0.69 -4.47 22.87
C VAL A 81 0.53 -3.66 23.29
N ILE A 82 1.09 -2.84 22.41
CA ILE A 82 2.33 -2.10 22.70
C ILE A 82 2.06 -0.92 23.64
N GLY A 83 2.86 -0.83 24.71
CA GLY A 83 2.82 0.27 25.67
C GLY A 83 3.19 1.62 25.06
N MET A 84 2.70 2.71 25.65
CA MET A 84 2.84 4.09 25.13
C MET A 84 4.27 4.47 24.73
N GLN A 85 5.28 4.03 25.49
CA GLN A 85 6.68 4.40 25.27
C GLN A 85 7.24 3.94 23.91
N SER A 86 6.81 2.77 23.42
CA SER A 86 7.28 2.21 22.15
C SER A 86 6.24 2.28 21.03
N ARG A 87 4.99 2.63 21.36
CA ARG A 87 3.86 2.64 20.43
C ARG A 87 4.13 3.47 19.19
N LYS A 88 4.61 4.70 19.35
CA LYS A 88 4.86 5.62 18.23
C LYS A 88 5.86 5.05 17.24
N LEU A 89 6.98 4.51 17.73
CA LEU A 89 8.01 3.91 16.88
C LEU A 89 7.47 2.70 16.10
N VAL A 90 6.83 1.75 16.79
CA VAL A 90 6.29 0.53 16.17
C VAL A 90 5.18 0.87 15.17
N PHE A 91 4.35 1.87 15.50
CA PHE A 91 3.29 2.37 14.62
C PHE A 91 3.86 2.92 13.31
N PHE A 92 4.88 3.79 13.37
CA PHE A 92 5.50 4.32 12.15
C PHE A 92 6.24 3.25 11.35
N ILE A 93 6.91 2.28 12.00
CA ILE A 93 7.51 1.13 11.31
C ILE A 93 6.43 0.36 10.54
N ALA A 94 5.31 0.04 11.18
CA ALA A 94 4.19 -0.65 10.53
C ALA A 94 3.62 0.17 9.37
N LEU A 95 3.48 1.48 9.56
CA LEU A 95 2.96 2.41 8.56
C LEU A 95 3.83 2.46 7.29
N TYR A 96 5.16 2.42 7.44
CA TYR A 96 6.07 2.37 6.29
C TYR A 96 6.15 0.97 5.66
N ILE A 97 6.03 -0.12 6.43
CA ILE A 97 5.89 -1.48 5.88
C ILE A 97 4.65 -1.57 4.99
N LEU A 98 3.53 -0.98 5.42
CA LEU A 98 2.30 -0.88 4.61
C LEU A 98 2.55 -0.17 3.28
N ALA A 99 3.24 0.97 3.30
CA ALA A 99 3.59 1.71 2.08
C ALA A 99 4.44 0.87 1.11
N VAL A 100 5.37 0.05 1.63
CA VAL A 100 6.15 -0.89 0.81
C VAL A 100 5.27 -1.96 0.17
N GLY A 101 4.38 -2.58 0.98
CA GLY A 101 3.44 -3.58 0.48
C GLY A 101 2.56 -3.04 -0.63
N GLU A 102 2.01 -1.84 -0.45
CA GLU A 102 1.15 -1.19 -1.46
C GLU A 102 1.91 -0.83 -2.74
N GLY A 103 3.19 -0.46 -2.61
CA GLY A 103 4.06 -0.13 -3.75
C GLY A 103 4.07 -1.22 -4.82
N GLY A 104 4.21 -2.49 -4.45
CA GLY A 104 4.24 -3.57 -5.44
C GLY A 104 2.86 -3.99 -5.95
N HIS A 105 1.76 -3.71 -5.22
CA HIS A 105 0.40 -4.04 -5.67
C HIS A 105 -0.06 -3.18 -6.84
N LYS A 106 0.06 -1.86 -6.72
CA LYS A 106 -0.49 -0.90 -7.70
C LYS A 106 -0.08 -1.18 -9.16
N PRO A 107 1.21 -1.29 -9.50
CA PRO A 107 1.63 -1.52 -10.88
C PRO A 107 1.35 -2.97 -11.32
N SER A 108 1.65 -3.95 -10.46
CA SER A 108 1.64 -5.36 -10.84
C SER A 108 0.22 -5.92 -11.05
N VAL A 109 -0.77 -5.47 -10.25
CA VAL A 109 -2.16 -5.96 -10.38
C VAL A 109 -2.79 -5.52 -11.70
N GLN A 110 -2.52 -4.28 -12.15
CA GLN A 110 -3.06 -3.78 -13.41
C GLN A 110 -2.44 -4.50 -14.61
N THR A 111 -1.11 -4.68 -14.61
CA THR A 111 -0.42 -5.44 -15.65
C THR A 111 -0.89 -6.88 -15.69
N PHE A 112 -0.95 -7.56 -14.54
CA PHE A 112 -1.43 -8.95 -14.47
C PHE A 112 -2.89 -9.10 -14.95
N ALA A 113 -3.77 -8.14 -14.64
CA ALA A 113 -5.14 -8.14 -15.11
C ALA A 113 -5.22 -7.96 -16.64
N ALA A 114 -4.37 -7.10 -17.20
CA ALA A 114 -4.29 -6.89 -18.65
C ALA A 114 -3.71 -8.11 -19.39
N ASP A 115 -2.86 -8.89 -18.72
CA ASP A 115 -2.30 -10.15 -19.25
C ASP A 115 -3.34 -11.29 -19.29
N GLN A 116 -4.51 -11.13 -18.67
CA GLN A 116 -5.59 -12.14 -18.74
C GLN A 116 -6.37 -12.11 -20.07
N PHE A 117 -6.17 -11.10 -20.91
CA PHE A 117 -6.82 -11.00 -22.23
C PHE A 117 -5.94 -11.62 -23.31
N GLU A 118 -6.50 -12.52 -24.12
CA GLU A 118 -5.77 -13.14 -25.24
C GLU A 118 -5.60 -12.16 -26.40
N GLU A 119 -4.36 -12.05 -26.91
CA GLU A 119 -4.05 -11.10 -27.99
C GLU A 119 -4.52 -11.58 -29.38
N THR A 120 -4.80 -12.88 -29.51
CA THR A 120 -5.23 -13.53 -30.76
C THR A 120 -6.70 -13.30 -31.09
N SER A 121 -7.53 -12.98 -30.10
CA SER A 121 -8.95 -12.69 -30.29
C SER A 121 -9.17 -11.19 -30.53
N PRO A 122 -9.73 -10.78 -31.70
CA PRO A 122 -10.05 -9.38 -31.96
C PRO A 122 -11.00 -8.77 -30.91
N GLN A 123 -11.91 -9.58 -30.36
CA GLN A 123 -12.87 -9.17 -29.33
C GLN A 123 -12.17 -8.91 -27.99
N GLU A 124 -11.27 -9.79 -27.56
CA GLU A 124 -10.54 -9.62 -26.30
C GLU A 124 -9.53 -8.48 -26.36
N ARG A 125 -8.92 -8.25 -27.53
CA ARG A 125 -8.08 -7.06 -27.74
C ARG A 125 -8.87 -5.75 -27.62
N MET A 126 -10.11 -5.70 -28.12
CA MET A 126 -10.99 -4.56 -27.90
C MET A 126 -11.35 -4.40 -26.42
N ALA A 127 -11.60 -5.50 -25.72
CA ALA A 127 -11.87 -5.48 -24.28
C ALA A 127 -10.66 -5.00 -23.47
N LYS A 128 -9.44 -5.44 -23.80
CA LYS A 128 -8.18 -4.96 -23.20
C LYS A 128 -8.00 -3.44 -23.39
N ASN A 129 -8.28 -2.92 -24.58
CA ASN A 129 -8.23 -1.47 -24.82
C ASN A 129 -9.29 -0.71 -24.02
N SER A 130 -10.49 -1.29 -23.86
CA SER A 130 -11.55 -0.72 -23.02
C SER A 130 -11.23 -0.80 -21.52
N PHE A 131 -10.38 -1.72 -21.07
CA PHE A 131 -9.99 -1.86 -19.67
C PHE A 131 -9.16 -0.67 -19.16
N PHE A 132 -8.43 0.00 -20.06
CA PHE A 132 -7.57 1.15 -19.73
C PHE A 132 -8.19 2.53 -20.05
N ASN A 133 -9.37 2.57 -20.70
CA ASN A 133 -10.10 3.79 -21.05
C ASN A 133 -11.17 4.11 -20.00
#